data_AF-A0A4U5MAV5-F1
#
_entry.id   AF-A0A4U5MAV5-F1
#
_cell.length_a   1.000
_cell.length_b   1.000
_cell.length_c   1.000
_cell.angle_alpha   90.00
_cell.angle_beta   90.00
_cell.angle_gamma   90.00
#
_symmetry.space_group_name_H-M   'P 1'
#
loop_
_entity.id
_entity.type
_entity.pdbx_description
1 polymer ?
#
loop_
_entity_poly.entity_id
_entity_poly.type
_entity_poly.pdbx_seq_one_letter_code
_entity_poly.pdbx_strand_id
1 'polypeptide(L)'
;MTSNLVISSRCSLFLLLFFLLVSASLTATSAQWVSPKPRTLSWPIPLATILSPNFTISSPYHQHLSLAVNRYRLQILTEHHHPLVPPPVNLSNSSPPLQALTITVKDLAAPLQHSVDESYALAIPTASSTANLTAETVWGAMRGLETFSQLVWGSKSLLVPVGLDVWDSPLFEHRGIMLDTSRNYYPVDDILRTIKAMSANKLNNSMKKVQESMDIKVYMQGPAGKKFKAVALVAVSNRVHPHASAALQCFDSIRLNSDLTASCIEQSCCLQ
;
A
#
# COMPACT_ATOMS: atom_id res chain seq x y z
N MET A 1 -5.14 -67.12 28.52
CA MET A 1 -6.04 -66.08 27.99
C MET A 1 -5.19 -64.93 27.49
N THR A 2 -4.71 -65.02 26.25
CA THR A 2 -3.92 -63.97 25.60
C THR A 2 -4.41 -63.88 24.16
N SER A 3 -5.43 -63.06 23.93
CA SER A 3 -5.96 -62.80 22.60
C SER A 3 -5.07 -61.77 21.90
N ASN A 4 -4.18 -62.26 21.03
CA ASN A 4 -3.45 -61.40 20.10
C ASN A 4 -4.43 -60.88 19.03
N LEU A 5 -4.65 -59.58 19.03
CA LEU A 5 -5.51 -58.88 18.07
C LEU A 5 -4.76 -58.77 16.73
N VAL A 6 -5.06 -59.64 15.77
CA VAL A 6 -4.50 -59.55 14.41
C VAL A 6 -5.28 -58.51 13.62
N ILE A 7 -4.74 -57.28 13.58
CA ILE A 7 -5.29 -56.19 12.78
C ILE A 7 -5.01 -56.49 11.30
N SER A 8 -6.08 -56.69 10.53
CA SER A 8 -6.00 -56.92 9.08
C SER A 8 -5.31 -55.75 8.36
N SER A 9 -4.36 -56.06 7.47
CA SER A 9 -3.58 -55.12 6.65
C SER A 9 -4.47 -54.09 5.91
N ARG A 10 -5.69 -54.47 5.52
CA ARG A 10 -6.64 -53.57 4.84
C ARG A 10 -7.29 -52.55 5.78
N CYS A 11 -7.43 -52.89 7.06
CA CYS A 11 -7.99 -52.01 8.09
C CYS A 11 -6.96 -50.96 8.54
N SER A 12 -5.69 -51.36 8.62
CA SER A 12 -4.57 -50.44 8.90
C SER A 12 -4.37 -49.42 7.77
N LEU A 13 -4.48 -49.83 6.50
CA LEU A 13 -4.37 -48.90 5.36
C LEU A 13 -5.51 -47.87 5.32
N PHE A 14 -6.73 -48.28 5.69
CA PHE A 14 -7.90 -47.40 5.73
C PHE A 14 -7.81 -46.36 6.86
N LEU A 15 -7.32 -46.76 8.04
CA LEU A 15 -7.05 -45.85 9.15
C LEU A 15 -5.92 -44.86 8.82
N LEU A 16 -4.88 -45.30 8.10
CA LEU A 16 -3.77 -44.44 7.66
C LEU A 16 -4.20 -43.45 6.57
N LEU A 17 -5.05 -43.87 5.61
CA LEU A 17 -5.64 -42.97 4.62
C LEU A 17 -6.61 -41.96 5.27
N PHE A 18 -7.42 -42.40 6.24
CA PHE A 18 -8.32 -41.52 6.98
C PHE A 18 -7.55 -40.49 7.82
N PHE A 19 -6.43 -40.87 8.43
CA PHE A 19 -5.55 -39.94 9.13
C PHE A 19 -4.87 -38.94 8.18
N LEU A 20 -4.41 -39.39 7.01
CA LEU A 20 -3.82 -38.53 5.98
C LEU A 20 -4.84 -37.54 5.36
N LEU A 21 -6.09 -37.96 5.20
CA LEU A 21 -7.19 -37.11 4.71
C LEU A 21 -7.65 -36.06 5.73
N VAL A 22 -7.60 -36.37 7.03
CA VAL A 22 -8.00 -35.42 8.11
C VAL A 22 -6.92 -34.38 8.39
N SER A 23 -5.64 -34.69 8.14
CA SER A 23 -4.53 -33.74 8.38
C SER A 23 -4.35 -32.64 7.31
N ALA A 24 -5.03 -32.72 6.16
CA ALA A 24 -4.69 -31.89 5.00
C ALA A 24 -5.58 -30.64 4.78
N SER A 25 -6.48 -30.31 5.70
CA SER A 25 -7.29 -29.09 5.58
C SER A 25 -7.23 -28.21 6.82
N LEU A 26 -6.05 -27.64 7.10
CA LEU A 26 -6.02 -26.30 7.68
C LEU A 26 -6.47 -25.34 6.56
N THR A 27 -7.73 -24.93 6.60
CA THR A 27 -8.20 -23.80 5.80
C THR A 27 -7.41 -22.57 6.23
N ALA A 28 -6.40 -22.18 5.46
CA ALA A 28 -5.71 -20.91 5.65
C ALA A 28 -6.74 -19.79 5.48
N THR A 29 -7.18 -19.18 6.59
CA THR A 29 -8.05 -18.02 6.58
C THR A 29 -7.25 -16.83 6.06
N SER A 30 -7.37 -16.52 4.78
CA SER A 30 -6.72 -15.33 4.21
C SER A 30 -7.44 -14.06 4.68
N ALA A 31 -6.71 -13.00 5.00
CA ALA A 31 -7.25 -11.68 5.28
C ALA A 31 -7.99 -11.13 4.04
N GLN A 32 -9.30 -11.40 3.95
CA GLN A 32 -10.10 -11.24 2.74
C GLN A 32 -10.37 -9.78 2.36
N TRP A 33 -10.14 -8.83 3.26
CA TRP A 33 -10.40 -7.39 3.03
C TRP A 33 -9.21 -6.64 2.39
N VAL A 34 -8.03 -7.24 2.30
CA VAL A 34 -6.87 -6.60 1.67
C VAL A 34 -7.06 -6.58 0.15
N SER A 35 -7.01 -5.39 -0.45
CA SER A 35 -7.21 -5.17 -1.89
C SER A 35 -6.16 -4.21 -2.47
N PRO A 36 -5.53 -4.54 -3.61
CA PRO A 36 -5.55 -5.83 -4.30
C PRO A 36 -5.01 -6.97 -3.43
N LYS A 37 -5.46 -8.20 -3.67
CA LYS A 37 -4.97 -9.37 -2.94
C LYS A 37 -3.47 -9.56 -3.21
N PRO A 38 -2.62 -9.61 -2.17
CA PRO A 38 -1.20 -9.87 -2.32
C PRO A 38 -0.92 -11.22 -2.97
N ARG A 39 0.25 -11.36 -3.63
CA ARG A 39 0.72 -12.65 -4.19
C ARG A 39 0.72 -13.76 -3.15
N THR A 40 1.27 -13.48 -1.97
CA THR A 40 1.33 -14.40 -0.85
C THR A 40 0.88 -13.70 0.41
N LEU A 41 -0.10 -14.28 1.10
CA LEU A 41 -0.53 -13.86 2.43
C LEU A 41 -0.70 -15.11 3.27
N SER A 42 0.17 -15.27 4.26
CA SER A 42 0.16 -16.37 5.23
C SER A 42 -0.32 -15.84 6.57
N TRP A 43 -1.40 -16.43 7.08
CA TRP A 43 -1.93 -16.14 8.40
C TRP A 43 -2.54 -17.42 8.99
N PRO A 44 -1.68 -18.37 9.40
CA PRO A 44 -2.12 -19.73 9.74
C PRO A 44 -2.96 -19.78 11.01
N ILE A 45 -2.71 -18.87 11.95
CA ILE A 45 -3.46 -18.75 13.20
C ILE A 45 -3.98 -17.31 13.26
N PRO A 46 -5.29 -17.07 13.06
CA PRO A 46 -5.86 -15.73 12.98
C PRO A 46 -5.92 -15.04 14.34
N LEU A 47 -4.77 -14.52 14.77
CA LEU A 47 -4.60 -13.73 15.98
C LEU A 47 -4.48 -12.25 15.66
N ALA A 48 -4.96 -11.41 16.57
CA ALA A 48 -4.78 -9.97 16.52
C ALA A 48 -4.24 -9.42 17.85
N THR A 49 -3.54 -8.30 17.77
CA THR A 49 -3.14 -7.50 18.94
C THR A 49 -3.65 -6.07 18.80
N ILE A 50 -3.55 -5.30 19.87
CA ILE A 50 -3.90 -3.88 19.89
C ILE A 50 -2.77 -3.08 19.22
N LEU A 51 -3.12 -2.15 18.34
CA LEU A 51 -2.21 -1.14 17.84
C LEU A 51 -2.08 -0.01 18.89
N SER A 52 -0.85 0.32 19.27
CA SER A 52 -0.57 1.38 20.24
C SER A 52 -1.09 2.74 19.75
N PRO A 53 -1.71 3.57 20.62
CA PRO A 53 -2.04 4.95 20.28
C PRO A 53 -0.82 5.80 19.91
N ASN A 54 0.35 5.43 20.44
CA ASN A 54 1.64 6.07 20.14
C ASN A 54 2.38 5.36 19.01
N PHE A 55 1.68 4.68 18.10
CA PHE A 55 2.28 3.95 17.00
C PHE A 55 3.19 4.84 16.14
N THR A 56 4.36 4.32 15.82
CA THR A 56 5.38 4.99 15.02
C THR A 56 5.76 4.15 13.81
N ILE A 57 6.21 4.83 12.76
CA ILE A 57 6.75 4.19 11.56
C ILE A 57 8.15 4.76 11.38
N SER A 58 9.16 3.89 11.42
CA SER A 58 10.57 4.24 11.22
C SER A 58 10.98 3.85 9.80
N SER A 59 11.61 4.77 9.06
CA SER A 59 12.11 4.51 7.71
C SER A 59 13.41 5.27 7.46
N PRO A 60 14.24 4.81 6.50
CA PRO A 60 15.32 5.63 5.99
C PRO A 60 14.77 6.95 5.40
N TYR A 61 15.60 8.00 5.43
CA TYR A 61 15.24 9.28 4.86
C TYR A 61 15.19 9.19 3.33
N HIS A 62 14.04 9.51 2.75
CA HIS A 62 13.88 9.70 1.32
C HIS A 62 12.72 10.67 1.08
N GLN A 63 12.87 11.60 0.12
CA GLN A 63 11.92 12.71 -0.08
C GLN A 63 10.46 12.25 -0.22
N HIS A 64 10.21 11.14 -0.93
CA HIS A 64 8.84 10.63 -1.13
C HIS A 64 8.40 9.67 -0.01
N LEU A 65 9.33 8.87 0.53
CA LEU A 65 8.99 7.86 1.53
C LEU A 65 8.64 8.51 2.85
N SER A 66 9.42 9.52 3.28
CA SER A 66 9.18 10.25 4.53
C SER A 66 7.80 10.91 4.54
N LEU A 67 7.37 11.47 3.40
CA LEU A 67 6.04 12.05 3.23
C LEU A 67 4.94 10.98 3.27
N ALA A 68 5.17 9.84 2.61
CA ALA A 68 4.24 8.71 2.63
C ALA A 68 4.09 8.13 4.04
N VAL A 69 5.17 7.95 4.76
CA VAL A 69 5.19 7.47 6.15
C VAL A 69 4.34 8.37 7.05
N ASN A 70 4.54 9.69 6.97
CA ASN A 70 3.73 10.63 7.74
C ASN A 70 2.24 10.55 7.37
N ARG A 71 1.93 10.47 6.07
CA ARG A 71 0.55 10.31 5.59
C ARG A 71 -0.09 9.04 6.14
N TYR A 72 0.55 7.89 5.95
CA TYR A 72 0.00 6.59 6.37
C TYR A 72 -0.12 6.48 7.88
N ARG A 73 0.84 7.00 8.64
CA ARG A 73 0.73 7.07 10.10
C ARG A 73 -0.51 7.85 10.53
N LEU A 74 -0.74 9.03 9.96
CA LEU A 74 -1.92 9.83 10.26
C LEU A 74 -3.21 9.13 9.82
N GLN A 75 -3.21 8.49 8.65
CA GLN A 75 -4.35 7.74 8.15
C GLN A 75 -4.70 6.57 9.08
N ILE A 76 -3.74 5.76 9.48
CA ILE A 76 -3.93 4.60 10.36
C ILE A 76 -4.52 5.01 11.71
N LEU A 77 -4.07 6.13 12.27
CA LEU A 77 -4.54 6.61 13.57
C LEU A 77 -5.90 7.32 13.51
N THR A 78 -6.30 7.84 12.35
CA THR A 78 -7.55 8.61 12.20
C THR A 78 -8.67 7.84 11.49
N GLU A 79 -8.36 6.85 10.65
CA GLU A 79 -9.35 6.04 9.96
C GLU A 79 -9.85 4.89 10.85
N HIS A 80 -11.15 4.91 11.14
CA HIS A 80 -11.84 3.82 11.83
C HIS A 80 -12.39 2.83 10.79
N HIS A 81 -11.48 2.12 10.11
CA HIS A 81 -11.89 1.12 9.13
C HIS A 81 -12.57 -0.06 9.83
N HIS A 82 -13.75 -0.44 9.32
CA HIS A 82 -14.48 -1.63 9.73
C HIS A 82 -14.64 -2.55 8.52
N PRO A 83 -13.95 -3.71 8.49
CA PRO A 83 -14.13 -4.66 7.41
C PRO A 83 -15.58 -5.14 7.38
N LEU A 84 -16.16 -5.20 6.17
CA LEU A 84 -17.56 -5.64 5.97
C LEU A 84 -17.81 -7.05 6.52
N VAL A 85 -16.79 -7.91 6.41
CA VAL A 85 -16.75 -9.22 7.03
C VAL A 85 -15.57 -9.21 8.00
N PRO A 86 -15.79 -8.98 9.31
CA PRO A 86 -14.72 -9.03 10.27
C PRO A 86 -14.16 -10.45 10.33
N PRO A 87 -12.82 -10.62 10.34
CA PRO A 87 -12.25 -11.94 10.53
C PRO A 87 -12.66 -12.50 11.89
N PRO A 88 -12.92 -13.80 12.02
CA PRO A 88 -12.98 -14.46 13.31
C PRO A 88 -11.57 -14.47 13.91
N VAL A 89 -11.18 -13.39 14.59
CA VAL A 89 -9.89 -13.25 15.27
C VAL A 89 -10.05 -13.42 16.76
N ASN A 90 -9.10 -14.14 17.35
CA ASN A 90 -8.90 -14.10 18.79
C ASN A 90 -7.87 -13.02 19.13
N LEU A 91 -8.18 -12.18 20.12
CA LEU A 91 -7.18 -11.28 20.69
C LEU A 91 -6.12 -12.12 21.40
N SER A 92 -4.87 -11.91 21.02
CA SER A 92 -3.74 -12.61 21.64
C SER A 92 -3.46 -12.01 23.01
N ASN A 93 -3.73 -12.78 24.07
CA ASN A 93 -3.44 -12.36 25.44
C ASN A 93 -1.93 -12.29 25.74
N SER A 94 -1.11 -12.95 24.91
CA SER A 94 0.35 -13.03 25.08
C SER A 94 1.12 -12.07 24.18
N SER A 95 0.48 -11.49 23.16
CA SER A 95 1.15 -10.57 22.23
C SER A 95 1.17 -9.15 22.82
N PRO A 96 2.33 -8.47 22.87
CA PRO A 96 2.35 -7.08 23.24
C PRO A 96 1.58 -6.23 22.22
N PRO A 97 1.09 -5.03 22.61
CA PRO A 97 0.58 -4.07 21.65
C PRO A 97 1.65 -3.72 20.61
N LEU A 98 1.24 -3.58 19.35
CA LEU A 98 2.14 -3.21 18.26
C LEU A 98 2.46 -1.70 18.37
N GLN A 99 3.74 -1.37 18.56
CA GLN A 99 4.22 -0.02 18.84
C GLN A 99 4.91 0.62 17.64
N ALA A 100 5.54 -0.18 16.77
CA ALA A 100 6.30 0.34 15.66
C ALA A 100 6.19 -0.51 14.39
N LEU A 101 6.32 0.14 13.24
CA LEU A 101 6.63 -0.49 11.96
C LEU A 101 7.99 0.02 11.49
N THR A 102 8.93 -0.89 11.27
CA THR A 102 10.26 -0.57 10.75
C THR A 102 10.32 -0.89 9.27
N ILE A 103 10.66 0.11 8.46
CA ILE A 103 10.81 0.00 7.01
C ILE A 103 12.29 -0.09 6.67
N THR A 104 12.67 -1.15 5.95
CA THR A 104 14.01 -1.31 5.38
C THR A 104 13.91 -1.29 3.86
N VAL A 105 14.68 -0.42 3.22
CA VAL A 105 14.74 -0.30 1.76
C VAL A 105 16.16 -0.59 1.33
N LYS A 106 16.33 -1.45 0.33
CA LYS A 106 17.64 -1.86 -0.17
C LYS A 106 18.25 -0.81 -1.11
N ASP A 107 17.47 -0.32 -2.07
CA ASP A 107 17.86 0.75 -2.99
C ASP A 107 17.02 2.02 -2.76
N LEU A 108 17.65 3.03 -2.16
CA LEU A 108 17.05 4.34 -1.91
C LEU A 108 17.17 5.30 -3.10
N ALA A 109 18.01 4.98 -4.09
CA ALA A 109 18.31 5.83 -5.23
C ALA A 109 17.52 5.45 -6.50
N ALA A 110 16.78 4.34 -6.46
CA ALA A 110 15.98 3.84 -7.57
C ALA A 110 15.04 4.95 -8.13
N PRO A 111 15.24 5.40 -9.37
CA PRO A 111 14.41 6.44 -9.96
C PRO A 111 13.00 5.92 -10.21
N LEU A 112 12.04 6.84 -10.22
CA LEU A 112 10.66 6.52 -10.55
C LEU A 112 10.52 6.36 -12.07
N GLN A 113 10.59 5.13 -12.55
CA GLN A 113 10.55 4.79 -13.97
C GLN A 113 9.65 3.59 -14.26
N HIS A 114 9.40 3.35 -15.54
CA HIS A 114 8.76 2.12 -15.96
C HIS A 114 9.58 0.90 -15.51
N SER A 115 8.89 -0.18 -15.14
CA SER A 115 9.53 -1.42 -14.67
C SER A 115 10.37 -1.28 -13.41
N VAL A 116 10.19 -0.21 -12.61
CA VAL A 116 10.81 -0.12 -11.29
C VAL A 116 10.27 -1.22 -10.38
N ASP A 117 11.13 -1.80 -9.55
CA ASP A 117 10.74 -2.88 -8.65
C ASP A 117 9.80 -2.35 -7.54
N GLU A 118 8.53 -2.77 -7.59
CA GLU A 118 7.49 -2.44 -6.62
C GLU A 118 7.22 -3.58 -5.61
N SER A 119 8.13 -4.54 -5.48
CA SER A 119 7.99 -5.68 -4.56
C SER A 119 8.25 -5.30 -3.11
N TYR A 120 7.56 -5.99 -2.20
CA TYR A 120 7.74 -5.84 -0.76
C TYR A 120 7.39 -7.12 0.01
N ALA A 121 7.93 -7.21 1.22
CA ALA A 121 7.54 -8.20 2.21
C ALA A 121 7.18 -7.50 3.54
N LEU A 122 6.06 -7.91 4.13
CA LEU A 122 5.56 -7.38 5.40
C LEU A 122 5.38 -8.53 6.39
N ALA A 123 6.04 -8.44 7.54
CA ALA A 123 5.93 -9.42 8.61
C ALA A 123 5.44 -8.74 9.90
N ILE A 124 4.38 -9.29 10.50
CA ILE A 124 3.85 -8.85 11.79
C ILE A 124 3.97 -10.01 12.78
N PRO A 125 5.09 -10.11 13.53
CA PRO A 125 5.36 -11.22 14.43
C PRO A 125 4.44 -11.24 15.67
N THR A 126 4.16 -12.44 16.20
CA THR A 126 3.30 -12.62 17.39
C THR A 126 3.95 -12.17 18.69
N ALA A 127 5.28 -12.31 18.81
CA ALA A 127 6.02 -12.10 20.06
C ALA A 127 6.80 -10.77 20.11
N SER A 128 6.58 -9.86 19.16
CA SER A 128 7.30 -8.58 19.08
C SER A 128 6.33 -7.42 18.97
N SER A 129 6.71 -6.27 19.55
CA SER A 129 5.98 -5.00 19.45
C SER A 129 6.33 -4.22 18.18
N THR A 130 7.15 -4.78 17.30
CA THR A 130 7.58 -4.16 16.05
C THR A 130 7.28 -5.06 14.86
N ALA A 131 6.60 -4.50 13.86
CA ALA A 131 6.39 -5.08 12.54
C ALA A 131 7.51 -4.65 11.59
N ASN A 132 7.80 -5.47 10.58
CA ASN A 132 8.88 -5.23 9.64
C ASN A 132 8.34 -5.18 8.21
N LEU A 133 8.67 -4.12 7.49
CA LEU A 133 8.41 -3.97 6.06
C LEU A 133 9.74 -3.85 5.33
N THR A 134 10.01 -4.78 4.43
CA THR A 134 11.20 -4.77 3.58
C THR A 134 10.80 -4.60 2.11
N ALA A 135 11.60 -3.84 1.36
CA ALA A 135 11.37 -3.64 -0.07
C ALA A 135 12.69 -3.45 -0.82
N GLU A 136 12.71 -3.84 -2.10
CA GLU A 136 13.87 -3.62 -2.97
C GLU A 136 14.05 -2.12 -3.25
N THR A 137 12.96 -1.38 -3.46
CA THR A 137 12.99 0.08 -3.67
C THR A 137 12.00 0.82 -2.77
N VAL A 138 12.12 2.15 -2.74
CA VAL A 138 11.15 3.03 -2.06
C VAL A 138 9.72 2.81 -2.55
N TRP A 139 9.53 2.53 -3.83
CA TRP A 139 8.20 2.37 -4.44
C TRP A 139 7.51 1.13 -3.93
N GLY A 140 8.24 0.02 -3.77
CA GLY A 140 7.76 -1.19 -3.11
C GLY A 140 7.38 -0.94 -1.65
N ALA A 141 8.20 -0.20 -0.90
CA ALA A 141 7.89 0.16 0.48
C ALA A 141 6.56 0.95 0.60
N MET A 142 6.28 1.85 -0.35
CA MET A 142 5.01 2.57 -0.38
C MET A 142 3.81 1.65 -0.70
N ARG A 143 3.99 0.60 -1.51
CA ARG A 143 2.96 -0.44 -1.72
C ARG A 143 2.71 -1.25 -0.45
N GLY A 144 3.76 -1.54 0.32
CA GLY A 144 3.65 -2.22 1.60
C GLY A 144 2.96 -1.39 2.68
N LEU A 145 3.20 -0.08 2.71
CA LEU A 145 2.49 0.85 3.60
C LEU A 145 0.98 0.86 3.34
N GLU A 146 0.57 0.85 2.07
CA GLU A 146 -0.84 0.70 1.70
C GLU A 146 -1.43 -0.60 2.27
N THR A 147 -0.76 -1.73 2.06
CA THR A 147 -1.21 -3.02 2.58
C THR A 147 -1.28 -3.03 4.11
N PHE A 148 -0.27 -2.51 4.80
CA PHE A 148 -0.29 -2.39 6.26
C PHE A 148 -1.48 -1.54 6.74
N SER A 149 -1.79 -0.44 6.07
CA SER A 149 -2.93 0.41 6.43
C SER A 149 -4.27 -0.32 6.35
N GLN A 150 -4.44 -1.21 5.36
CA GLN A 150 -5.65 -2.03 5.20
C GLN A 150 -5.74 -3.16 6.23
N LEU A 151 -4.61 -3.58 6.81
CA LEU A 151 -4.58 -4.60 7.86
C LEU A 151 -4.99 -4.04 9.23
N VAL A 152 -5.10 -2.72 9.40
CA VAL A 152 -5.57 -2.12 10.66
C VAL A 152 -7.09 -1.94 10.62
N TRP A 153 -7.78 -2.36 11.67
CA TRP A 153 -9.24 -2.18 11.79
C TRP A 153 -9.69 -1.86 13.23
N GLY A 154 -10.90 -1.33 13.38
CA GLY A 154 -11.53 -1.06 14.68
C GLY A 154 -11.81 0.41 14.94
N SER A 155 -12.61 0.70 15.98
CA SER A 155 -13.03 2.06 16.34
C SER A 155 -12.47 2.53 17.68
N LYS A 156 -12.85 1.85 18.78
CA LYS A 156 -12.40 2.21 20.14
C LYS A 156 -10.94 1.86 20.41
N SER A 157 -10.51 0.73 19.87
CA SER A 157 -9.11 0.28 19.91
C SER A 157 -8.80 -0.29 18.54
N LEU A 158 -7.75 0.24 17.93
CA LEU A 158 -7.26 -0.25 16.66
C LEU A 158 -6.61 -1.61 16.87
N LEU A 159 -6.93 -2.55 16.00
CA LEU A 159 -6.44 -3.92 15.99
C LEU A 159 -5.63 -4.16 14.74
N VAL A 160 -4.64 -5.05 14.86
CA VAL A 160 -3.73 -5.42 13.78
C VAL A 160 -3.46 -6.93 13.89
N PRO A 161 -3.36 -7.67 12.77
CA PRO A 161 -3.14 -9.11 12.81
C PRO A 161 -1.69 -9.40 13.19
N VAL A 162 -1.47 -10.50 13.90
CA VAL A 162 -0.13 -10.96 14.29
C VAL A 162 0.09 -12.42 13.86
N GLY A 163 1.34 -12.81 13.71
CA GLY A 163 1.71 -14.07 13.05
C GLY A 163 1.34 -14.05 11.57
N LEU A 164 1.40 -12.88 10.94
CA LEU A 164 1.02 -12.65 9.56
C LEU A 164 2.25 -12.27 8.73
N ASP A 165 2.41 -12.95 7.59
CA ASP A 165 3.47 -12.69 6.62
C ASP A 165 2.85 -12.43 5.25
N VAL A 166 3.28 -11.34 4.61
CA VAL A 166 2.88 -10.96 3.25
C VAL A 166 4.12 -10.84 2.39
N TRP A 167 4.04 -11.37 1.19
CA TRP A 167 4.95 -11.03 0.11
C TRP A 167 4.14 -10.68 -1.12
N ASP A 168 4.52 -9.59 -1.79
CA ASP A 168 3.76 -9.08 -2.92
C ASP A 168 4.65 -8.45 -3.97
N SER A 169 4.18 -8.53 -5.21
CA SER A 169 4.76 -7.88 -6.37
C SER A 169 3.70 -7.76 -7.46
N PRO A 170 3.68 -6.65 -8.22
CA PRO A 170 2.69 -6.47 -9.27
C PRO A 170 2.82 -7.56 -10.34
N LEU A 171 1.69 -8.06 -10.85
CA LEU A 171 1.67 -8.95 -12.00
C LEU A 171 1.97 -8.22 -13.31
N PHE A 172 1.47 -7.00 -13.42
CA PHE A 172 1.67 -6.14 -14.57
C PHE A 172 2.32 -4.85 -14.12
N GLU A 173 3.39 -4.46 -14.80
CA GLU A 173 4.12 -3.22 -14.51
C GLU A 173 3.30 -1.98 -14.87
N HIS A 174 2.40 -2.07 -15.86
CA HIS A 174 1.55 -0.95 -16.25
C HIS A 174 0.15 -1.09 -15.66
N ARG A 175 -0.21 -0.22 -14.71
CA ARG A 175 -1.52 -0.23 -14.04
C ARG A 175 -2.04 1.18 -13.92
N GLY A 176 -3.03 1.51 -14.73
CA GLY A 176 -3.48 2.88 -14.85
C GLY A 176 -4.92 3.05 -15.24
N ILE A 177 -5.36 4.29 -15.14
CA ILE A 177 -6.65 4.75 -15.62
C ILE A 177 -6.45 5.83 -16.70
N MET A 178 -7.44 5.96 -17.56
CA MET A 178 -7.50 7.02 -18.56
C MET A 178 -8.54 8.05 -18.11
N LEU A 179 -8.12 9.31 -18.01
CA LEU A 179 -9.00 10.44 -17.72
C LEU A 179 -9.08 11.35 -18.95
N ASP A 180 -10.27 11.45 -19.56
CA ASP A 180 -10.53 12.32 -20.71
C ASP A 180 -10.98 13.70 -20.23
N THR A 181 -10.06 14.65 -20.17
CA THR A 181 -10.35 16.04 -19.79
C THR A 181 -10.72 16.94 -20.98
N SER A 182 -10.89 16.37 -22.18
CA SER A 182 -11.20 17.13 -23.40
C SER A 182 -12.71 17.33 -23.58
N ARG A 183 -13.50 16.29 -23.30
CA ARG A 183 -14.96 16.33 -23.44
C ARG A 183 -15.64 17.07 -22.28
N ASN A 184 -15.07 16.94 -21.08
CA ASN A 184 -15.55 17.60 -19.88
C ASN A 184 -14.37 18.09 -19.04
N TYR A 185 -14.53 19.28 -18.44
CA TYR A 185 -13.57 19.78 -17.46
C TYR A 185 -13.74 19.05 -16.12
N TYR A 186 -12.60 18.66 -15.54
CA TYR A 186 -12.53 18.14 -14.17
C TYR A 186 -11.73 19.13 -13.31
N PRO A 187 -12.29 19.63 -12.20
CA PRO A 187 -11.55 20.42 -11.22
C PRO A 187 -10.27 19.71 -10.75
N VAL A 188 -9.25 20.49 -10.40
CA VAL A 188 -7.97 19.95 -9.89
C VAL A 188 -8.22 19.02 -8.70
N ASP A 189 -9.09 19.42 -7.77
CA ASP A 189 -9.41 18.61 -6.59
C ASP A 189 -9.96 17.22 -6.94
N ASP A 190 -10.74 17.09 -8.01
CA ASP A 190 -11.26 15.80 -8.48
C ASP A 190 -10.17 14.93 -9.10
N ILE A 191 -9.24 15.53 -9.83
CA ILE A 191 -8.06 14.84 -10.36
C ILE A 191 -7.18 14.35 -9.20
N LEU A 192 -6.94 15.19 -8.19
CA LEU A 192 -6.17 14.83 -7.01
C LEU A 192 -6.85 13.74 -6.18
N ARG A 193 -8.19 13.81 -6.03
CA ARG A 193 -8.98 12.75 -5.40
C ARG A 193 -8.87 11.42 -6.15
N THR A 194 -8.84 11.48 -7.48
CA THR A 194 -8.66 10.31 -8.33
C THR A 194 -7.26 9.71 -8.15
N ILE A 195 -6.21 10.54 -8.11
CA ILE A 195 -4.84 10.13 -7.82
C ILE A 195 -4.73 9.43 -6.45
N LYS A 196 -5.39 9.96 -5.42
CA LYS A 196 -5.46 9.31 -4.10
C LYS A 196 -6.09 7.91 -4.19
N ALA A 197 -7.19 7.77 -4.92
CA ALA A 197 -7.84 6.48 -5.13
C ALA A 197 -6.95 5.51 -5.93
N MET A 198 -6.20 6.01 -6.91
CA MET A 198 -5.22 5.21 -7.65
C MET A 198 -4.12 4.65 -6.74
N SER A 199 -3.58 5.47 -5.83
CA SER A 199 -2.58 5.05 -4.85
C SER A 199 -3.11 3.92 -3.95
N ALA A 200 -4.34 4.07 -3.42
CA ALA A 200 -4.96 3.06 -2.57
C ALA A 200 -5.17 1.72 -3.29
N ASN A 201 -5.38 1.75 -4.61
CA ASN A 201 -5.52 0.57 -5.46
C ASN A 201 -4.19 0.08 -6.07
N LYS A 202 -3.04 0.61 -5.61
CA LYS A 202 -1.69 0.27 -6.11
C LYS A 202 -1.51 0.47 -7.63
N LEU A 203 -2.19 1.47 -8.20
CA LEU A 203 -1.99 1.91 -9.58
C LEU A 203 -0.77 2.86 -9.66
N ASN A 204 -0.09 2.90 -10.81
CA ASN A 204 1.19 3.61 -10.96
C ASN A 204 1.25 4.58 -12.16
N ASN A 205 0.38 4.41 -13.16
CA ASN A 205 0.37 5.26 -14.37
C ASN A 205 -1.00 5.90 -14.59
N SER A 206 -1.02 7.14 -15.07
CA SER A 206 -2.19 7.69 -15.75
C SER A 206 -1.84 7.88 -17.22
N MET A 207 -2.49 7.13 -18.11
CA MET A 207 -2.32 7.30 -19.55
C MET A 207 -3.22 8.47 -19.98
N LYS A 208 -2.65 9.66 -20.17
CA LYS A 208 -3.38 10.79 -20.77
C LYS A 208 -3.32 10.67 -22.29
N LYS A 209 -4.47 10.56 -22.97
CA LYS A 209 -4.54 10.77 -24.42
C LYS A 209 -4.52 12.29 -24.67
N VAL A 210 -3.34 12.88 -24.76
CA VAL A 210 -3.15 14.26 -25.23
C VAL A 210 -2.85 14.20 -26.72
N GLN A 211 -3.88 13.97 -27.53
CA GLN A 211 -3.77 14.18 -28.96
C GLN A 211 -5.15 14.53 -29.51
N GLU A 212 -5.51 15.80 -29.34
CA GLU A 212 -6.12 16.69 -30.33
C GLU A 212 -6.39 18.04 -29.64
N SER A 213 -5.49 19.00 -29.90
CA SER A 213 -5.66 20.45 -29.74
C SER A 213 -6.49 20.95 -28.55
N MET A 214 -5.85 21.21 -27.41
CA MET A 214 -6.03 22.44 -26.60
C MET A 214 -5.18 22.39 -25.33
N ASP A 215 -4.46 23.47 -25.07
CA ASP A 215 -3.66 23.72 -23.87
C ASP A 215 -4.41 23.33 -22.58
N ILE A 216 -3.81 22.50 -21.72
CA ILE A 216 -4.25 22.41 -20.32
C ILE A 216 -3.81 23.70 -19.63
N LYS A 217 -4.70 24.70 -19.59
CA LYS A 217 -4.54 25.91 -18.77
C LYS A 217 -5.10 25.62 -17.38
N VAL A 218 -4.23 25.25 -16.44
CA VAL A 218 -4.57 25.18 -15.02
C VAL A 218 -4.62 26.61 -14.48
N TYR A 219 -5.82 27.12 -14.16
CA TYR A 219 -5.98 28.40 -13.47
C TYR A 219 -6.06 28.13 -11.97
N MET A 220 -5.03 28.53 -11.22
CA MET A 220 -5.08 28.56 -9.76
C MET A 220 -5.67 29.92 -9.35
N GLN A 221 -6.81 29.89 -8.66
CA GLN A 221 -7.45 31.10 -8.12
C GLN A 221 -6.76 31.47 -6.80
N GLY A 222 -5.90 32.49 -6.83
CA GLY A 222 -5.28 33.00 -5.60
C GLY A 222 -6.29 33.75 -4.71
N PRO A 223 -5.96 33.96 -3.42
CA PRO A 223 -6.75 34.84 -2.56
C PRO A 223 -6.81 36.24 -3.21
N ALA A 224 -7.98 36.88 -3.16
CA ALA A 224 -8.29 38.18 -3.77
C ALA A 224 -8.44 38.22 -5.31
N GLY A 225 -8.88 37.12 -5.95
CA GLY A 225 -9.44 37.16 -7.31
C GLY A 225 -8.44 37.50 -8.42
N LYS A 226 -7.13 37.47 -8.14
CA LYS A 226 -6.09 37.62 -9.14
C LYS A 226 -5.87 36.30 -9.86
N LYS A 227 -6.07 36.29 -11.18
CA LYS A 227 -5.79 35.16 -12.06
C LYS A 227 -4.30 35.15 -12.39
N PHE A 228 -3.57 34.15 -11.90
CA PHE A 228 -2.19 33.92 -12.31
C PHE A 228 -2.18 32.91 -13.47
N LYS A 229 -1.46 33.23 -14.55
CA LYS A 229 -1.09 32.24 -15.57
C LYS A 229 0.14 31.51 -15.04
N ALA A 230 -0.06 30.33 -14.48
CA ALA A 230 1.02 29.37 -14.31
C ALA A 230 0.98 28.42 -15.52
N VAL A 231 2.01 28.46 -16.36
CA VAL A 231 2.21 27.43 -17.39
C VAL A 231 2.84 26.24 -16.69
N ALA A 232 2.04 25.22 -16.36
CA ALA A 232 2.56 23.92 -15.98
C ALA A 232 3.11 23.26 -17.25
N LEU A 233 4.39 23.47 -17.53
CA LEU A 233 5.09 22.82 -18.63
C LEU A 233 5.34 21.35 -18.24
N VAL A 234 4.35 20.47 -18.46
CA VAL A 234 4.65 19.03 -18.60
C VAL A 234 5.15 18.87 -20.03
N ALA A 235 6.44 19.16 -20.22
CA ALA A 235 7.11 18.98 -21.49
C ALA A 235 7.28 17.48 -21.77
N VAL A 236 6.59 16.98 -22.80
CA VAL A 236 7.15 15.95 -23.68
C VAL A 236 7.12 16.54 -25.08
N SER A 237 8.10 17.40 -25.37
CA SER A 237 8.48 17.67 -26.74
C SER A 237 9.32 16.49 -27.22
N ASN A 238 9.05 15.98 -28.42
CA ASN A 238 9.71 14.84 -29.07
C ASN A 238 11.20 15.11 -29.44
N ARG A 239 11.98 15.71 -28.55
CA ARG A 239 13.44 15.65 -28.59
C ARG A 239 13.94 15.04 -27.29
N VAL A 240 14.71 13.98 -27.44
CA VAL A 240 15.47 13.26 -26.42
C VAL A 240 16.05 14.25 -25.40
N HIS A 241 15.45 14.34 -24.21
CA HIS A 241 16.02 15.01 -23.05
C HIS A 241 15.70 14.23 -21.76
N PRO A 242 16.63 14.12 -20.79
CA PRO A 242 16.61 13.07 -19.76
C PRO A 242 15.74 13.34 -18.52
N HIS A 243 14.68 14.15 -18.61
CA HIS A 243 13.96 14.66 -17.42
C HIS A 243 12.44 14.40 -17.40
N ALA A 244 12.00 13.21 -17.84
CA ALA A 244 10.61 12.76 -17.73
C ALA A 244 10.12 12.44 -16.28
N SER A 245 10.96 12.68 -15.26
CA SER A 245 10.74 12.26 -13.87
C SER A 245 9.77 13.12 -13.05
N ALA A 246 9.36 14.30 -13.52
CA ALA A 246 8.67 15.30 -12.68
C ALA A 246 7.15 15.07 -12.52
N ALA A 247 6.47 14.49 -13.51
CA ALA A 247 5.01 14.29 -13.45
C ALA A 247 4.59 13.20 -12.45
N LEU A 248 5.49 12.26 -12.13
CA LEU A 248 5.26 11.17 -11.20
C LEU A 248 5.49 11.60 -9.72
N GLN A 249 6.22 12.69 -9.47
CA GLN A 249 6.49 13.23 -8.13
C GLN A 249 5.23 13.76 -7.41
N CYS A 250 4.19 14.16 -8.16
CA CYS A 250 2.92 14.64 -7.60
C CYS A 250 1.97 13.54 -7.15
N PHE A 251 2.16 12.28 -7.57
CA PHE A 251 1.23 11.19 -7.27
C PHE A 251 1.14 10.88 -5.77
N ASP A 252 2.22 11.13 -5.02
CA ASP A 252 2.36 10.66 -3.65
C ASP A 252 2.32 11.76 -2.58
N SER A 253 2.22 13.06 -2.92
CA SER A 253 2.33 14.14 -1.91
C SER A 253 0.99 14.61 -1.34
N ILE A 254 -0.14 14.02 -1.74
CA ILE A 254 -1.43 14.69 -1.58
C ILE A 254 -2.32 13.87 -0.64
N ARG A 255 -2.34 14.23 0.65
CA ARG A 255 -3.52 13.96 1.49
C ARG A 255 -3.81 14.98 2.59
N LEU A 256 -2.86 15.76 3.11
CA LEU A 256 -3.15 16.53 4.35
C LEU A 256 -2.57 17.95 4.49
N ASN A 257 -1.92 18.55 3.48
CA ASN A 257 -1.45 19.93 3.66
C ASN A 257 -1.53 20.73 2.35
N SER A 258 -2.35 21.79 2.36
CA SER A 258 -2.46 22.75 1.24
C SER A 258 -1.14 23.50 1.01
N ASP A 259 -0.33 23.68 2.04
CA ASP A 259 0.83 24.57 1.97
C ASP A 259 2.09 23.89 1.41
N LEU A 260 2.20 22.56 1.52
CA LEU A 260 3.27 21.78 0.88
C LEU A 260 3.10 21.67 -0.65
N THR A 261 1.91 21.98 -1.17
CA THR A 261 1.68 22.03 -2.62
C THR A 261 2.43 23.18 -3.29
N ALA A 262 2.62 24.30 -2.59
CA ALA A 262 3.31 25.47 -3.14
C ALA A 262 4.83 25.24 -3.26
N SER A 263 5.45 24.62 -2.26
CA SER A 263 6.91 24.39 -2.22
C SER A 263 7.40 23.38 -3.26
N CYS A 264 6.65 22.30 -3.51
CA CYS A 264 6.97 21.32 -4.56
C CYS A 264 6.88 21.95 -5.97
N ILE A 265 5.97 22.90 -6.15
CA ILE A 265 5.82 23.66 -7.40
C ILE A 265 6.91 24.74 -7.50
N GLU A 266 7.27 25.42 -6.41
CA GLU A 266 8.32 26.44 -6.38
C GLU A 266 9.73 25.88 -6.67
N GLN A 267 10.10 24.71 -6.15
CA GLN A 267 11.41 24.11 -6.45
C GLN A 267 11.54 23.69 -7.92
N SER A 268 10.42 23.39 -8.59
CA SER A 268 10.40 23.17 -10.04
C SER A 268 10.45 24.47 -10.84
N CYS A 269 10.01 25.60 -10.27
CA CYS A 269 10.06 26.93 -10.88
C CYS A 269 11.41 27.67 -10.69
N CYS A 270 12.15 27.41 -9.60
CA CYS A 270 13.40 28.13 -9.30
C CYS A 270 14.65 27.61 -10.04
N LEU A 271 14.55 26.55 -10.85
CA LEU A 271 15.63 26.03 -11.69
C LEU A 271 15.45 26.37 -13.19
N GLN A 272 14.70 27.43 -13.50
CA GLN A 272 14.65 28.05 -14.83
C GLN A 272 15.32 29.41 -14.85
#